data_AF-A0A7G8J1X4-F1
#
_entry.id   AF-A0A7G8J1X4-F1
#
_cell.length_a   1.000
_cell.length_b   1.000
_cell.length_c   1.000
_cell.angle_alpha   90.00
_cell.angle_beta   90.00
_cell.angle_gamma   90.00
#
_symmetry.space_group_name_H-M   'P 1'
#
loop_
_entity.id
_entity.type
_entity.pdbx_description
1 polymer ?
#
loop_
_entity_poly.entity_id
_entity_poly.type
_entity_poly.pdbx_seq_one_letter_code
_entity_poly.pdbx_strand_id
1 'polypeptide(L)' 'MPVGALPLSYYRRCSFYTMHTYARDRFGTPLEQRFSRAQIRQMCTAAGLVDLHFSPRAPYWCVVGFKAEP' A
#
# COMPACT_ATOMS: atom_id res chain seq x y z
N MET A 1 0.83 -23.03 10.82
CA MET A 1 1.17 -21.90 9.93
C MET A 1 1.34 -20.64 10.75
N PRO A 2 2.36 -19.80 10.49
CA PRO A 2 2.53 -18.54 11.19
C PRO A 2 1.40 -17.56 10.82
N VAL A 3 0.87 -16.84 11.81
CA VAL A 3 -0.25 -15.89 11.62
C VAL A 3 0.06 -14.87 10.51
N GLY A 4 1.31 -14.42 10.41
CA GLY A 4 1.73 -13.46 9.38
C GLY A 4 1.66 -13.97 7.95
N ALA A 5 1.60 -15.30 7.73
CA ALA A 5 1.47 -15.89 6.39
C ALA A 5 0.01 -15.98 5.92
N LEU A 6 -0.97 -15.75 6.81
CA LEU A 6 -2.37 -15.72 6.42
C LEU A 6 -2.70 -14.42 5.68
N PRO A 7 -3.44 -14.47 4.55
CA PRO A 7 -4.00 -13.29 3.93
C PRO A 7 -4.75 -12.43 4.96
N LEU A 8 -4.64 -11.11 4.85
CA LEU A 8 -5.30 -10.14 5.74
C LEU A 8 -4.94 -10.23 7.23
N SER A 9 -3.94 -11.03 7.63
CA SER A 9 -3.50 -11.17 9.04
C SER A 9 -3.14 -9.85 9.73
N TYR A 10 -2.71 -8.86 8.94
CA TYR A 10 -2.50 -7.48 9.38
C TYR A 10 -3.77 -6.84 9.97
N TYR A 11 -4.93 -7.12 9.38
CA TYR A 11 -6.23 -6.56 9.77
C TYR A 11 -6.93 -7.35 10.88
N ARG A 12 -6.30 -8.36 11.50
CA ARG A 12 -6.95 -9.23 12.50
C ARG A 12 -7.48 -8.50 13.74
N ARG A 13 -7.03 -7.26 13.97
CA ARG A 13 -7.47 -6.39 15.08
C ARG A 13 -8.41 -5.27 14.63
N CYS A 14 -8.74 -5.21 13.34
CA CYS A 14 -9.72 -4.27 12.80
C CYS A 14 -11.13 -4.85 12.90
N SER A 15 -12.16 -4.02 12.70
CA SER A 15 -13.54 -4.49 12.62
C SER A 15 -13.74 -5.43 11.42
N PHE A 16 -14.73 -6.31 11.49
CA PHE A 16 -15.10 -7.18 10.36
C PHE A 16 -15.46 -6.37 9.11
N TYR A 17 -16.10 -5.20 9.29
CA TYR A 17 -16.40 -4.30 8.18
C TYR A 17 -15.11 -3.83 7.47
N THR A 18 -14.12 -3.35 8.23
CA THR A 18 -12.81 -2.94 7.67
C THR A 18 -12.11 -4.12 7.01
N MET A 19 -12.11 -5.30 7.63
CA MET A 19 -11.48 -6.48 7.04
C MET A 19 -12.15 -6.87 5.72
N HIS A 20 -13.48 -6.83 5.65
CA HIS A 20 -14.27 -7.14 4.46
C HIS A 20 -14.00 -6.16 3.32
N THR A 21 -13.94 -4.85 3.60
CA THR A 21 -13.64 -3.85 2.57
C THR A 21 -12.23 -4.02 2.01
N TYR A 22 -11.21 -4.21 2.85
CA TYR A 22 -9.84 -4.48 2.40
C TYR A 22 -9.67 -5.85 1.70
N ALA A 23 -10.49 -6.84 2.04
CA ALA A 23 -10.51 -8.11 1.32
C ALA A 23 -10.97 -7.91 -0.13
N ARG A 24 -12.06 -7.15 -0.31
CA ARG A 24 -12.61 -6.83 -1.63
C ARG A 24 -11.63 -6.02 -2.45
N ASP A 25 -11.04 -5.00 -1.86
CA ASP A 25 -10.01 -4.15 -2.46
C ASP A 25 -8.84 -4.98 -2.99
N ARG A 26 -8.23 -5.81 -2.14
CA ARG A 26 -7.04 -6.59 -2.53
C ARG A 26 -7.31 -7.72 -3.50
N PHE A 27 -8.45 -8.40 -3.39
CA PHE A 27 -8.68 -9.70 -4.05
C PHE A 27 -9.88 -9.72 -4.99
N GLY A 28 -10.77 -8.73 -4.91
CA GLY A 28 -12.07 -8.77 -5.57
C GLY A 28 -12.29 -7.67 -6.61
N THR A 29 -11.38 -6.71 -6.76
CA THR A 29 -11.51 -5.63 -7.75
C THR A 29 -10.57 -5.89 -8.95
N PRO A 30 -11.10 -6.00 -10.18
CA PRO A 30 -10.26 -6.06 -11.38
C PRO A 30 -9.70 -4.69 -11.76
N LEU A 31 -10.21 -3.61 -11.16
CA LEU A 31 -9.78 -2.24 -11.42
C LEU A 31 -8.46 -1.89 -10.72
N GLU A 32 -8.17 -2.51 -9.58
CA GLU A 32 -6.95 -2.20 -8.83
C GLU A 32 -5.72 -2.83 -9.48
N GLN A 33 -4.78 -1.97 -9.88
CA GLN A 33 -3.48 -2.38 -10.40
C GLN A 33 -2.46 -2.50 -9.27
N ARG A 34 -1.72 -3.60 -9.26
CA ARG A 34 -0.65 -3.84 -8.28
C ARG A 34 0.68 -3.34 -8.82
N PHE A 35 1.25 -2.34 -8.14
CA PHE A 35 2.55 -1.80 -8.48
C PHE A 35 3.61 -2.25 -7.48
N SER A 36 4.79 -2.58 -7.98
CA SER A 36 5.98 -2.77 -7.17
C SER A 36 6.44 -1.43 -6.57
N ARG A 37 7.23 -1.51 -5.49
CA ARG A 37 7.85 -0.32 -4.88
C ARG A 37 8.66 0.51 -5.89
N ALA A 38 9.32 -0.15 -6.85
CA ALA A 38 10.07 0.51 -7.90
C ALA A 38 9.16 1.29 -8.87
N GLN A 39 8.01 0.71 -9.25
CA GLN A 39 7.01 1.38 -10.09
C GLN A 39 6.37 2.56 -9.38
N ILE A 40 6.00 2.42 -8.09
CA ILE A 40 5.49 3.54 -7.29
C ILE A 40 6.51 4.68 -7.25
N ARG A 41 7.79 4.37 -6.99
CA ARG A 41 8.87 5.36 -6.99
C ARG A 41 8.97 6.10 -8.32
N GLN A 42 8.90 5.38 -9.44
CA GLN A 42 8.91 5.98 -10.78
C GLN A 42 7.71 6.90 -10.98
N MET A 43 6.50 6.49 -10.61
CA MET A 43 5.30 7.31 -10.73
C MET A 43 5.37 8.58 -9.87
N CYS A 44 5.84 8.48 -8.63
CA CYS A 44 6.03 9.66 -7.77
C CYS A 44 7.07 10.63 -8.35
N THR A 45 8.20 10.10 -8.84
CA THR A 45 9.26 10.93 -9.44
C THR A 45 8.77 11.61 -10.72
N ALA A 46 8.02 10.88 -11.57
CA ALA A 46 7.42 11.44 -12.78
C ALA A 46 6.37 12.52 -12.48
N ALA A 47 5.72 12.47 -11.31
CA ALA A 47 4.81 13.49 -10.81
C ALA A 47 5.53 14.70 -10.18
N GLY A 48 6.87 14.73 -10.15
CA GLY A 48 7.66 15.83 -9.56
C GLY A 48 7.77 15.79 -8.04
N LEU A 49 7.48 14.63 -7.41
CA LEU A 49 7.70 14.44 -5.99
C LEU A 49 9.17 14.04 -5.72
N VAL A 50 9.74 14.63 -4.68
CA VAL A 50 11.10 14.39 -4.19
C VAL A 50 11.08 13.86 -2.76
N ASP A 51 12.23 13.38 -2.28
CA ASP A 51 12.43 12.85 -0.93
C ASP A 51 11.34 11.82 -0.52
N LEU A 52 11.30 10.70 -1.24
CA LEU A 52 10.26 9.67 -1.09
C LEU A 52 10.56 8.71 0.08
N HIS A 53 9.71 8.75 1.11
CA HIS A 53 9.79 7.90 2.29
C HIS A 53 8.71 6.81 2.25
N PHE A 54 9.12 5.56 2.07
CA PHE A 54 8.23 4.40 2.12
C PHE A 54 8.11 3.87 3.54
N SER A 55 6.90 3.54 3.98
CA SER A 55 6.69 2.93 5.29
C SER A 55 7.42 1.58 5.40
N PRO A 56 8.25 1.37 6.43
CA PRO A 56 8.91 0.09 6.67
C PRO A 56 8.02 -0.89 7.45
N ARG A 57 6.73 -0.56 7.66
CA ARG A 57 5.77 -1.40 8.40
C ARG A 57 4.69 -1.87 7.45
N ALA A 58 4.25 -3.12 7.64
CA ALA A 58 3.06 -3.64 6.98
C ALA A 58 1.89 -2.64 7.16
N PRO A 59 1.09 -2.37 6.11
CA PRO A 59 1.04 -3.09 4.84
C PRO A 59 2.05 -2.61 3.76
N TYR A 60 2.99 -1.71 4.08
CA TYR A 60 4.05 -1.18 3.18
C TYR A 60 3.57 -0.32 2.00
N TRP A 61 2.33 0.15 2.04
CA TRP A 61 1.70 0.87 0.93
C TRP A 61 1.78 2.39 1.03
N CYS A 62 2.10 2.89 2.22
CA CYS A 62 2.21 4.32 2.43
C CYS A 62 3.58 4.80 1.96
N VAL A 63 3.57 5.81 1.10
CA VAL A 63 4.72 6.61 0.72
C VAL A 63 4.40 8.08 0.94
N VAL A 64 5.35 8.82 1.47
CA VAL A 64 5.30 10.28 1.57
C VAL A 64 6.35 10.84 0.63
N GLY A 65 6.00 11.90 -0.09
CA GLY A 65 6.93 12.65 -0.95
C GLY A 65 6.61 14.14 -0.85
N PHE A 66 7.63 14.96 -1.07
CA PHE A 66 7.51 16.41 -1.02
C PHE A 66 7.45 16.97 -2.44
N LYS A 67 6.70 18.05 -2.63
CA LYS A 67 6.74 18.78 -3.91
C LYS A 67 8.12 19.40 -4.07
N ALA A 68 8.76 19.22 -5.22
CA ALA A 68 9.96 19.99 -5.54
C ALA A 68 9.66 21.49 -5.39
N GLU A 69 10.52 22.22 -4.69
CA GLU A 69 10.46 23.68 -4.71
C GLU A 69 10.73 24.18 -6.15
N PRO A 70 10.05 25.26 -6.59
CA PRO A 70 10.25 25.82 -7.92
C PRO A 70 11.66 26.36 -8.15
#